data_AF-A0A2E9WQP8-F1
#
_entry.id   AF-A0A2E9WQP8-F1
#
_cell.length_a   1.000
_cell.length_b   1.000
_cell.length_c   1.000
_cell.angle_alpha   90.00
_cell.angle_beta   90.00
_cell.angle_gamma   90.00
#
_symmetry.space_group_name_H-M   'P 1'
#
loop_
_entity.id
_entity.type
_entity.pdbx_description
1 polymer ?
#
loop_
_entity_poly.entity_id
_entity_poly.type
_entity_poly.pdbx_seq_one_letter_code
_entity_poly.pdbx_strand_id
1 'polypeptide(L)'
;MKNKVAQDNQDAGERQMFEGNWTCSGCGGAITQLPFQPDPGREGGLLCKDCHKQKVADRPRRDGPRQMHQGNWKCAGCSGDIKELPFEPDPARADQLKCKDCFRNK
;
A
#
# COMPACT_ATOMS: atom_id res chain seq x y z
N MET A 1 -26.94 18.10 29.04
CA MET A 1 -26.44 18.48 27.70
C MET A 1 -25.09 17.82 27.44
N LYS A 2 -25.01 16.99 26.39
CA LYS A 2 -23.86 16.65 25.52
C LYS A 2 -24.00 15.22 24.98
N ASN A 3 -24.90 15.02 24.01
CA ASN A 3 -24.85 13.82 23.17
C ASN A 3 -23.81 14.05 22.07
N LYS A 4 -22.77 13.21 22.07
CA LYS A 4 -21.75 13.10 21.03
C LYS A 4 -22.42 12.49 19.80
N VAL A 5 -22.55 13.27 18.73
CA VAL A 5 -22.91 12.76 17.40
C VAL A 5 -21.71 11.99 16.89
N ALA A 6 -21.86 10.67 16.70
CA ALA A 6 -20.93 9.87 15.92
C ALA A 6 -21.03 10.34 14.48
N GLN A 7 -19.90 10.74 13.88
CA GLN A 7 -19.85 11.11 12.47
C GLN A 7 -20.01 9.84 11.64
N ASP A 8 -21.23 9.56 11.21
CA ASP A 8 -21.53 8.57 10.18
C ASP A 8 -20.96 9.07 8.85
N ASN A 9 -19.81 8.51 8.47
CA ASN A 9 -19.17 8.73 7.18
C ASN A 9 -19.94 7.96 6.09
N GLN A 10 -21.10 8.52 5.72
CA GLN A 10 -21.98 8.02 4.66
C GLN A 10 -21.75 8.82 3.38
N ASP A 11 -20.59 8.66 2.76
CA ASP A 11 -20.39 9.01 1.34
C ASP A 11 -19.48 7.95 0.70
N ALA A 12 -19.98 6.72 0.65
CA ALA A 12 -19.46 5.71 -0.25
C ALA A 12 -20.39 5.70 -1.46
N GLY A 13 -20.09 6.52 -2.47
CA GLY A 13 -20.78 6.50 -3.76
C GLY A 13 -21.01 5.06 -4.22
N GLU A 14 -22.16 4.81 -4.84
CA GLU A 14 -22.63 3.49 -5.27
C GLU A 14 -21.48 2.69 -5.91
N ARG A 15 -20.91 1.74 -5.15
CA ARG A 15 -19.76 0.97 -5.64
C ARG A 15 -20.26 0.02 -6.70
N GLN A 16 -19.85 0.23 -7.95
CA GLN A 16 -20.11 -0.70 -9.04
C GLN A 16 -19.58 -2.09 -8.67
N MET A 17 -20.45 -3.08 -8.76
CA MET A 17 -20.12 -4.49 -8.61
C MET A 17 -20.10 -5.14 -9.99
N PHE A 18 -19.17 -6.08 -10.20
CA PHE A 18 -19.00 -6.83 -11.42
C PHE A 18 -19.41 -8.28 -11.16
N GLU A 19 -20.37 -8.78 -11.93
CA GLU A 19 -20.82 -10.16 -11.84
C GLU A 19 -20.00 -11.07 -12.75
N GLY A 20 -19.78 -12.30 -12.33
CA GLY A 20 -19.00 -13.27 -13.08
C GLY A 20 -18.97 -14.65 -12.44
N ASN A 21 -18.11 -15.52 -12.94
CA ASN A 21 -17.88 -16.86 -12.40
C ASN A 21 -16.38 -17.07 -12.26
N TRP A 22 -15.85 -16.72 -11.09
CA TRP A 22 -14.44 -16.90 -10.78
C TRP A 22 -14.27 -17.87 -9.60
N THR A 23 -13.06 -18.39 -9.46
CA THR A 23 -12.71 -19.28 -8.36
C THR A 23 -11.76 -18.57 -7.40
N CYS A 24 -12.05 -18.64 -6.10
CA CYS A 24 -11.14 -18.15 -5.08
C CYS A 24 -9.89 -19.02 -5.03
N SER A 25 -8.73 -18.43 -5.28
CA SER A 25 -7.43 -19.09 -5.19
C SER A 25 -7.07 -19.55 -3.76
N GLY A 26 -7.69 -18.96 -2.73
CA GLY A 26 -7.44 -19.30 -1.33
C GLY A 26 -8.22 -20.49 -0.81
N CYS A 27 -9.49 -20.65 -1.21
CA CYS A 27 -10.38 -21.68 -0.66
C CYS A 27 -11.11 -22.52 -1.72
N GLY A 28 -10.95 -22.25 -3.02
CA GLY A 28 -11.66 -22.92 -4.11
C GLY A 28 -13.14 -22.53 -4.25
N GLY A 29 -13.67 -21.69 -3.35
CA GLY A 29 -15.06 -21.24 -3.40
C GLY A 29 -15.37 -20.37 -4.63
N ALA A 30 -16.61 -20.42 -5.10
CA ALA A 30 -17.09 -19.58 -6.19
C ALA A 30 -17.15 -18.10 -5.76
N ILE A 31 -16.70 -17.23 -6.65
CA ILE A 31 -16.83 -15.78 -6.54
C ILE A 31 -17.77 -15.33 -7.66
N THR A 32 -18.93 -14.83 -7.28
CA THR A 32 -19.97 -14.37 -8.23
C THR A 32 -19.97 -12.88 -8.44
N GLN A 33 -19.38 -12.11 -7.51
CA GLN A 33 -19.32 -10.66 -7.58
C GLN A 33 -17.98 -10.12 -7.05
N LEU A 34 -17.43 -9.13 -7.76
CA LEU A 34 -16.21 -8.41 -7.37
C LEU A 34 -16.45 -6.89 -7.39
N PRO A 35 -15.83 -6.10 -6.51
CA PRO A 35 -15.93 -4.63 -6.53
C PRO A 35 -14.95 -3.99 -7.53
N PHE A 36 -14.42 -4.78 -8.48
CA PHE A 36 -13.51 -4.38 -9.55
C PHE A 36 -13.64 -5.34 -10.73
N GLN A 37 -13.39 -4.85 -11.94
CA GLN A 37 -13.22 -5.71 -13.12
C GLN A 37 -11.89 -6.47 -12.98
N PRO A 38 -11.86 -7.82 -12.96
CA PRO A 38 -10.62 -8.56 -12.85
C PRO A 38 -9.79 -8.45 -14.15
N ASP A 39 -8.47 -8.47 -13.99
CA ASP A 39 -7.53 -8.64 -15.10
C ASP A 39 -7.53 -10.12 -15.54
N PRO A 40 -7.85 -10.44 -16.81
CA PRO A 40 -7.86 -11.81 -17.32
C PRO A 40 -6.54 -12.56 -17.08
N GLY A 41 -5.40 -11.86 -17.08
CA GLY A 41 -4.09 -12.45 -16.82
C GLY A 41 -3.83 -12.78 -15.35
N ARG A 42 -4.73 -12.41 -14.43
CA ARG A 42 -4.56 -12.56 -12.98
C ARG A 42 -5.74 -13.23 -12.28
N GLU A 43 -6.69 -13.81 -13.02
CA GLU A 43 -7.86 -14.47 -12.45
C GLU A 43 -7.50 -15.60 -11.48
N GLY A 44 -6.42 -16.33 -11.75
CA GLY A 44 -5.91 -17.39 -10.88
C GLY A 44 -5.43 -16.91 -9.49
N GLY A 45 -5.32 -15.60 -9.26
CA GLY A 45 -4.96 -15.00 -7.98
C GLY A 45 -6.12 -14.32 -7.25
N LEU A 46 -7.35 -14.43 -7.76
CA LEU A 46 -8.52 -13.80 -7.13
C LEU A 46 -8.80 -14.43 -5.77
N LEU A 47 -9.26 -13.61 -4.83
CA LEU A 47 -9.63 -14.02 -3.48
C LEU A 47 -11.06 -13.59 -3.20
N CYS A 48 -11.84 -14.48 -2.57
CA CYS A 48 -13.13 -14.09 -2.04
C CYS A 48 -12.94 -13.09 -0.88
N LYS A 49 -14.04 -12.42 -0.50
CA LYS A 49 -14.03 -11.39 0.55
C LYS A 49 -13.39 -11.88 1.85
N ASP A 50 -13.65 -13.12 2.24
CA ASP A 50 -13.18 -13.65 3.52
C ASP A 50 -11.70 -14.05 3.46
N CYS A 51 -11.25 -14.73 2.40
CA CYS A 51 -9.82 -15.00 2.19
C CYS A 51 -9.02 -13.71 2.07
N HIS A 52 -9.56 -12.67 1.40
CA HIS A 52 -8.91 -11.37 1.34
C HIS A 52 -8.81 -10.72 2.73
N LYS A 53 -9.89 -10.74 3.53
CA LYS A 53 -9.87 -10.21 4.91
C LYS A 53 -8.86 -10.94 5.79
N GLN A 54 -8.84 -12.28 5.76
CA GLN A 54 -7.88 -13.10 6.51
C GLN A 54 -6.45 -12.74 6.10
N LYS A 55 -6.17 -12.73 4.79
CA LYS A 55 -4.86 -12.33 4.25
C LYS A 55 -4.44 -10.92 4.69
N VAL A 56 -5.37 -9.99 4.88
CA VAL A 56 -5.04 -8.64 5.38
C VAL A 56 -4.84 -8.63 6.89
N ALA A 57 -5.62 -9.42 7.65
CA ALA A 57 -5.48 -9.56 9.09
C ALA A 57 -4.14 -10.22 9.49
N ASP A 58 -3.70 -11.22 8.73
CA ASP A 58 -2.45 -11.95 8.98
C ASP A 58 -1.19 -11.19 8.53
N ARG A 59 -1.35 -10.11 7.76
CA ARG A 59 -0.19 -9.29 7.40
C ARG A 59 0.40 -8.70 8.68
N PRO A 60 1.71 -8.86 8.92
CA PRO A 60 2.35 -8.19 10.03
C PRO A 60 2.11 -6.70 9.86
N ARG A 61 1.36 -6.12 10.80
CA ARG A 61 1.16 -4.69 10.82
C ARG A 61 2.53 -4.07 11.06
N ARG A 62 2.99 -3.24 10.12
CA ARG A 62 4.23 -2.47 10.27
C ARG A 62 3.96 -1.30 11.22
N ASP A 63 3.58 -1.63 12.45
CA ASP A 63 3.30 -0.70 13.55
C ASP A 63 4.59 -0.24 14.23
N GLY A 64 5.71 -0.90 13.93
CA GLY A 64 7.04 -0.50 14.40
C GLY A 64 7.59 0.72 13.66
N PRO A 65 8.49 1.49 14.31
CA PRO A 65 9.17 2.59 13.65
C PRO A 65 9.90 2.08 12.40
N ARG A 66 9.79 2.82 11.29
CA ARG A 66 10.60 2.50 10.11
C ARG A 66 12.07 2.60 10.50
N GLN A 67 12.85 1.58 10.15
CA GLN A 67 14.30 1.64 10.29
C GLN A 67 14.81 2.80 9.42
N MET A 68 15.51 3.74 10.08
CA MET A 68 16.22 4.82 9.41
C MET A 68 17.70 4.46 9.44
N HIS A 69 18.35 4.58 8.29
CA HIS A 69 19.80 4.43 8.16
C HIS A 69 20.43 5.80 8.38
N GLN A 70 21.35 5.90 9.32
CA GLN A 70 22.12 7.10 9.56
C GLN A 70 23.41 7.05 8.74
N GLY A 71 23.84 8.19 8.20
CA GLY A 71 25.04 8.26 7.38
C GLY A 71 25.40 9.69 6.97
N ASN A 72 26.42 9.82 6.14
CA ASN A 72 26.88 11.11 5.62
C ASN A 72 26.81 11.05 4.09
N TRP A 73 25.67 11.39 3.51
CA TRP A 73 25.48 11.36 2.06
C TRP A 73 25.22 12.75 1.50
N LYS A 74 25.39 12.90 0.19
CA LYS A 74 25.14 14.16 -0.53
C LYS A 74 23.90 14.03 -1.41
N CYS A 75 23.03 15.03 -1.36
CA CYS A 75 21.88 15.12 -2.25
C CYS A 75 22.33 15.54 -3.66
N ALA A 76 22.02 14.74 -4.67
CA ALA A 76 22.26 15.03 -6.08
C ALA A 76 21.56 16.30 -6.59
N GLY A 77 20.42 16.66 -5.99
CA GLY A 77 19.58 17.77 -6.46
C GLY A 77 19.97 19.14 -5.90
N CYS A 78 20.36 19.20 -4.63
CA CYS A 78 20.64 20.46 -3.94
C CYS A 78 22.03 20.52 -3.29
N SER A 79 22.84 19.47 -3.42
CA SER A 79 24.14 19.30 -2.75
C SER A 79 24.11 19.33 -1.22
N GLY A 80 22.92 19.41 -0.61
CA GLY A 80 22.73 19.37 0.84
C GLY A 80 23.07 18.02 1.46
N ASP A 81 23.44 18.05 2.73
CA ASP A 81 23.76 16.84 3.50
C ASP A 81 22.51 16.03 3.84
N ILE A 82 22.59 14.72 3.64
CA ILE A 82 21.57 13.75 4.03
C ILE A 82 22.16 12.94 5.19
N LYS A 83 21.52 13.06 6.35
CA LYS A 83 21.94 12.37 7.58
C LYS A 83 21.16 11.08 7.82
N GLU A 84 19.95 10.99 7.29
CA GLU A 84 19.07 9.85 7.48
C GLU A 84 18.34 9.45 6.19
N LEU A 85 18.17 8.15 5.99
CA LEU A 85 17.42 7.57 4.86
C LEU A 85 16.49 6.44 5.35
N PRO A 86 15.29 6.30 4.77
CA PRO A 86 14.38 5.18 5.10
C PRO A 86 14.73 3.87 4.36
N PHE A 87 15.92 3.81 3.73
CA PHE A 87 16.47 2.68 3.02
C PHE A 87 18.00 2.71 3.10
N GLU A 88 18.64 1.57 2.93
CA GLU A 88 20.09 1.47 2.79
C GLU A 88 20.49 1.90 1.37
N PRO A 89 21.30 2.95 1.20
CA PRO A 89 21.65 3.43 -0.12
C PRO A 89 22.63 2.47 -0.80
N ASP A 90 22.42 2.26 -2.10
CA ASP A 90 23.35 1.52 -2.94
C ASP A 90 24.61 2.37 -3.19
N PRO A 91 25.80 1.90 -2.80
CA PRO A 91 27.04 2.65 -2.98
C PRO A 91 27.34 2.94 -4.46
N ALA A 92 26.90 2.09 -5.39
CA ALA A 92 27.09 2.31 -6.83
C ALA A 92 26.22 3.45 -7.40
N ARG A 93 25.24 3.94 -6.64
CA ARG A 93 24.30 5.01 -7.03
C ARG A 93 24.24 6.15 -6.01
N ALA A 94 25.29 6.29 -5.21
CA ALA A 94 25.36 7.32 -4.16
C ALA A 94 25.27 8.76 -4.74
N ASP A 95 25.73 8.95 -5.97
CA ASP A 95 25.66 10.20 -6.74
C ASP A 95 24.24 10.60 -7.14
N GLN A 96 23.29 9.67 -7.14
CA GLN A 96 21.88 9.89 -7.52
C GLN A 96 20.97 10.08 -6.30
N LEU A 97 21.53 9.97 -5.10
CA LEU A 97 20.77 10.03 -3.86
C LEU A 97 20.09 11.39 -3.72
N LYS A 98 18.80 11.40 -3.38
CA LYS A 98 18.03 12.64 -3.16
C LYS A 98 17.60 12.75 -1.71
N CYS A 99 17.66 13.97 -1.15
CA CYS A 99 17.03 14.25 0.13
C CYS A 99 15.51 14.14 0.00
N LYS A 100 14.82 14.05 1.15
CA LYS A 100 13.37 13.89 1.22
C LYS A 100 12.61 14.97 0.43
N ASP A 101 13.08 16.21 0.45
CA ASP A 101 12.43 17.32 -0.23
C ASP A 101 12.65 17.24 -1.75
N CYS A 102 13.89 17.02 -2.20
CA CYS A 102 14.19 16.83 -3.63
C CYS A 102 13.54 15.58 -4.23
N PHE A 103 13.24 14.56 -3.43
CA PHE A 103 12.50 13.37 -3.87
C PHE A 103 11.00 13.64 -4.01
N ARG A 104 10.41 14.42 -3.08
CA ARG A 104 8.99 14.80 -3.09
C ARG A 104 8.65 15.80 -4.18
N ASN A 105 9.58 16.70 -4.49
CA ASN A 105 9.40 17.76 -5.49
C ASN A 105 9.84 17.32 -6.91
N LYS A 106 9.80 16.01 -7.20
CA LYS A 106 10.13 15.46 -8.53
C LYS A 106 9.04 15.71 -9.55
#